data_AF-A0A1W9UYR2-F1
#
_entry.id   AF-A0A1W9UYR2-F1
#
_cell.length_a   1.000
_cell.length_b   1.000
_cell.length_c   1.000
_cell.angle_alpha   90.00
_cell.angle_beta   90.00
_cell.angle_gamma   90.00
#
_symmetry.space_group_name_H-M   'P 1'
#
loop_
_entity.id
_entity.type
_entity.pdbx_description
1 polymer ?
#
loop_
_entity_poly.entity_id
_entity_poly.type
_entity_poly.pdbx_seq_one_letter_code
_entity_poly.pdbx_strand_id
1 'polypeptide(L)'
;MEVWDKVNVKNEDFFQSLHSRYGCVACHGGTPDVTLKDEAHEGLVHDPSAGQACATCHVEIAETHENSLHKDQEGYLTVLRARSDEAHWDQLMVGYEIHCTSCHATCGQCHVSRPAFLEGGLSSGHQFKETPLMNISCTGCHGSRIQDEYKGKNEGVKGDVHWIKYGLPCFDCHTGAEMHGMNGDRNHRYDGPQEPGCTDPDCHEGIGGPKDEQAQHDETHLTLMSCETCHAQPYKNCYNCHVQKDEHGVPYFKTDESELAVKIGFNPRQSPERPWEYVVLRHVPVARDTFSYYGENLLPNFDALPTWVYATPHNTAAKTPQNASCNACHGNAEFFLTADDVRPDELEANKDVIVTEMQY
;
A
#
# COMPACT_ATOMS: atom_id res chain seq x y z
N MET A 1 -7.65 -16.26 -30.11
CA MET A 1 -6.19 -16.08 -30.14
C MET A 1 -5.61 -17.33 -29.51
N GLU A 2 -4.80 -18.08 -30.25
CA GLU A 2 -4.25 -19.35 -29.80
C GLU A 2 -3.24 -19.15 -28.65
N VAL A 3 -3.05 -20.15 -27.78
CA VAL A 3 -2.17 -20.03 -26.59
C VAL A 3 -0.71 -19.72 -27.00
N TRP A 4 -0.26 -20.25 -28.14
CA TRP A 4 1.08 -20.02 -28.66
C TRP A 4 1.31 -18.57 -29.18
N ASP A 5 0.24 -17.87 -29.59
CA ASP A 5 0.31 -16.46 -29.99
C ASP A 5 0.54 -15.53 -28.79
N LYS A 6 0.19 -15.97 -27.57
CA LYS A 6 0.36 -15.21 -26.32
C LYS A 6 1.77 -15.29 -25.74
N VAL A 7 2.57 -16.27 -26.18
CA VAL A 7 3.95 -16.51 -25.70
C VAL A 7 5.02 -16.18 -26.73
N ASN A 8 4.67 -16.08 -28.01
CA ASN A 8 5.62 -15.68 -29.05
C ASN A 8 6.04 -14.22 -28.87
N VAL A 9 7.35 -14.01 -28.76
CA VAL A 9 7.94 -12.67 -28.76
C VAL A 9 7.87 -12.12 -30.17
N LYS A 10 6.75 -11.46 -30.50
CA LYS A 10 6.55 -10.77 -31.79
C LYS A 10 7.02 -9.30 -31.74
N ASN A 11 7.57 -8.87 -30.61
CA ASN A 11 8.01 -7.52 -30.40
C ASN A 11 9.45 -7.34 -30.90
N GLU A 12 9.63 -6.64 -32.01
CA GLU A 12 10.95 -6.32 -32.58
C GLU A 12 11.84 -5.57 -31.58
N ASP A 13 11.26 -4.74 -30.71
CA ASP A 13 12.01 -3.97 -29.70
C ASP A 13 12.71 -4.89 -28.70
N PHE A 14 12.11 -6.04 -28.36
CA PHE A 14 12.76 -7.00 -27.47
C PHE A 14 14.05 -7.52 -28.09
N PHE A 15 14.02 -7.91 -29.37
CA PHE A 15 15.20 -8.44 -30.05
C PHE A 15 16.34 -7.42 -30.18
N GLN A 16 16.04 -6.12 -30.07
CA GLN A 16 17.06 -5.06 -30.02
C GLN A 16 17.60 -4.78 -28.61
N SER A 17 16.89 -5.24 -27.56
CA SER A 17 17.26 -5.00 -26.17
C SER A 17 18.51 -5.77 -25.72
N LEU A 18 19.07 -5.39 -24.56
CA LEU A 18 20.15 -6.15 -23.94
C LEU A 18 19.68 -7.54 -23.49
N HIS A 19 18.44 -7.65 -23.01
CA HIS A 19 17.86 -8.90 -22.49
C HIS A 19 17.78 -10.00 -23.55
N SER A 20 17.44 -9.68 -24.80
CA SER A 20 17.38 -10.69 -25.88
C SER A 20 18.73 -11.31 -26.20
N ARG A 21 19.83 -10.57 -26.00
CA ARG A 21 21.19 -11.02 -26.34
C ARG A 21 21.68 -12.16 -25.46
N TYR A 22 21.16 -12.28 -24.25
CA TYR A 22 21.47 -13.38 -23.33
C TYR A 22 20.70 -14.67 -23.66
N GLY A 23 19.67 -14.58 -24.51
CA GLY A 23 18.85 -15.72 -24.92
C GLY A 23 17.85 -16.15 -23.84
N CYS A 24 16.85 -16.94 -24.25
CA CYS A 24 15.74 -17.35 -23.38
C CYS A 24 16.23 -18.19 -22.19
N VAL A 25 17.21 -19.07 -22.42
CA VAL A 25 17.74 -20.01 -21.44
C VAL A 25 18.42 -19.32 -20.26
N ALA A 26 19.03 -18.15 -20.47
CA ALA A 26 19.70 -17.42 -19.40
C ALA A 26 18.74 -16.98 -18.27
N CYS A 27 17.49 -16.69 -18.61
CA CYS A 27 16.48 -16.32 -17.62
C CYS A 27 15.60 -17.51 -17.23
N HIS A 28 15.12 -18.25 -18.24
CA HIS A 28 14.10 -19.27 -18.04
C HIS A 28 14.66 -20.69 -17.83
N GLY A 29 15.97 -20.92 -17.99
CA GLY A 29 16.52 -22.27 -18.03
C GLY A 29 16.08 -23.05 -19.27
N GLY A 30 16.05 -24.38 -19.16
CA GLY A 30 15.83 -25.26 -20.31
C GLY A 30 17.13 -25.75 -20.97
N THR A 31 16.97 -26.55 -22.02
CA THR A 31 18.08 -27.14 -22.77
C THR A 31 18.32 -26.36 -24.07
N PRO A 32 19.48 -25.68 -24.23
CA PRO A 32 19.79 -24.95 -25.46
C PRO A 32 20.01 -25.91 -26.63
N ASP A 33 19.85 -25.40 -27.85
CA ASP A 33 20.16 -26.09 -29.12
C ASP A 33 19.39 -27.40 -29.40
N VAL A 34 18.25 -27.61 -28.72
CA VAL A 34 17.34 -28.74 -28.97
C VAL A 34 16.09 -28.28 -29.70
N THR A 35 15.65 -29.07 -30.70
CA THR A 35 14.49 -28.74 -31.55
C THR A 35 13.19 -29.41 -31.08
N LEU A 36 13.29 -30.47 -30.27
CA LEU A 36 12.13 -31.11 -29.67
C LEU A 36 11.66 -30.28 -28.48
N LYS A 37 10.40 -29.84 -28.53
CA LYS A 37 9.79 -28.93 -27.54
C LYS A 37 9.95 -29.44 -26.11
N ASP A 38 9.65 -30.70 -25.87
CA ASP A 38 9.63 -31.26 -24.52
C ASP A 38 11.05 -31.36 -23.93
N GLU A 39 12.03 -31.68 -24.77
CA GLU A 39 13.45 -31.72 -24.38
C GLU A 39 14.04 -30.31 -24.19
N ALA A 40 13.67 -29.34 -25.05
CA ALA A 40 14.12 -27.96 -24.94
C ALA A 40 13.56 -27.26 -23.68
N HIS A 41 12.36 -27.62 -23.25
CA HIS A 41 11.71 -27.06 -22.07
C HIS A 41 11.89 -27.89 -20.80
N GLU A 42 12.72 -28.94 -20.81
CA GLU A 42 13.08 -29.66 -19.61
C GLU A 42 13.79 -28.72 -18.62
N GLY A 43 13.20 -28.51 -17.44
CA GLY A 43 13.72 -27.56 -16.44
C GLY A 43 13.42 -26.08 -16.71
N LEU A 44 12.51 -25.76 -17.65
CA LEU A 44 12.05 -24.40 -17.90
C LEU A 44 11.31 -23.82 -16.69
N VAL A 45 11.73 -22.64 -16.26
CA VAL A 45 11.05 -21.79 -15.27
C VAL A 45 10.12 -20.82 -16.01
N HIS A 46 8.82 -21.02 -15.86
CA HIS A 46 7.80 -20.19 -16.54
C HIS A 46 7.84 -18.72 -16.09
N ASP A 47 8.03 -18.46 -14.80
CA ASP A 47 8.23 -17.12 -14.25
C ASP A 47 9.60 -17.03 -13.57
N PRO A 48 10.65 -16.57 -14.30
CA PRO A 48 12.00 -16.49 -13.76
C PRO A 48 12.18 -15.31 -12.80
N SER A 49 11.19 -14.40 -12.73
CA SER A 49 11.29 -13.18 -11.92
C SER A 49 11.13 -13.43 -10.43
N ALA A 50 10.49 -14.55 -10.06
CA ALA A 50 10.40 -15.01 -8.68
C ALA A 50 11.74 -15.58 -8.15
N GLY A 51 12.70 -15.85 -9.04
CA GLY A 51 14.01 -16.37 -8.71
C GLY A 51 15.14 -15.33 -8.83
N GLN A 52 16.38 -15.81 -8.94
CA GLN A 52 17.58 -14.97 -8.97
C GLN A 52 18.00 -14.52 -10.39
N ALA A 53 17.16 -14.75 -11.41
CA ALA A 53 17.53 -14.49 -12.80
C ALA A 53 17.94 -13.01 -13.03
N CYS A 54 17.22 -12.07 -12.40
CA CYS A 54 17.51 -10.64 -12.50
C CYS A 54 18.78 -10.26 -11.71
N ALA A 55 19.05 -10.93 -10.58
CA ALA A 55 20.13 -10.60 -9.65
C ALA A 55 21.52 -10.78 -10.26
N THR A 56 21.65 -11.57 -11.33
CA THR A 56 22.94 -11.76 -12.04
C THR A 56 23.45 -10.46 -12.68
N CYS A 57 22.53 -9.57 -13.08
CA CYS A 57 22.88 -8.30 -13.74
C CYS A 57 22.46 -7.06 -12.93
N HIS A 58 21.42 -7.17 -12.11
CA HIS A 58 20.89 -6.09 -11.27
C HIS A 58 21.20 -6.34 -9.79
N VAL A 59 22.48 -6.58 -9.48
CA VAL A 59 22.94 -7.05 -8.16
C VAL A 59 22.47 -6.16 -7.02
N GLU A 60 22.77 -4.85 -7.08
CA GLU A 60 22.46 -3.90 -6.01
C GLU A 60 20.96 -3.79 -5.71
N ILE A 61 20.14 -3.66 -6.75
CA ILE A 61 18.68 -3.58 -6.61
C ILE A 61 18.13 -4.92 -6.12
N ALA A 62 18.66 -6.05 -6.58
CA ALA A 62 18.21 -7.36 -6.13
C ALA A 62 18.54 -7.60 -4.65
N GLU A 63 19.72 -7.20 -4.19
CA GLU A 63 20.14 -7.33 -2.79
C GLU A 63 19.26 -6.48 -1.85
N THR A 64 18.98 -5.24 -2.24
CA THR A 64 18.14 -4.33 -1.43
C THR A 64 16.65 -4.69 -1.48
N HIS A 65 16.16 -5.18 -2.63
CA HIS A 65 14.75 -5.55 -2.80
C HIS A 65 14.32 -6.67 -1.86
N GLU A 66 15.22 -7.58 -1.49
CA GLU A 66 14.91 -8.67 -0.54
C GLU A 66 14.44 -8.15 0.83
N ASN A 67 14.85 -6.94 1.22
CA ASN A 67 14.44 -6.28 2.46
C ASN A 67 13.37 -5.19 2.23
N SER A 68 12.84 -5.07 1.01
CA SER A 68 11.78 -4.10 0.73
C SER A 68 10.44 -4.61 1.26
N LEU A 69 9.59 -3.68 1.71
CA LEU A 69 8.23 -4.00 2.17
C LEU A 69 7.35 -4.66 1.09
N HIS A 70 7.66 -4.44 -0.18
CA HIS A 70 6.97 -5.09 -1.31
C HIS A 70 7.37 -6.56 -1.47
N LYS A 71 8.52 -6.97 -0.92
CA LYS A 71 9.08 -8.31 -1.02
C LYS A 71 8.97 -9.11 0.25
N ASP A 72 9.08 -8.50 1.43
CA ASP A 72 9.08 -9.23 2.71
C ASP A 72 7.74 -9.15 3.46
N GLN A 73 6.89 -8.17 3.11
CA GLN A 73 5.64 -7.84 3.80
C GLN A 73 5.78 -7.61 5.31
N GLU A 74 6.94 -7.15 5.78
CA GLU A 74 7.23 -6.99 7.21
C GLU A 74 6.22 -6.05 7.90
N GLY A 75 5.60 -5.13 7.14
CA GLY A 75 4.49 -4.30 7.64
C GLY A 75 3.29 -5.09 8.18
N TYR A 76 2.89 -6.19 7.51
CA TYR A 76 1.85 -7.07 8.03
C TYR A 76 2.33 -7.83 9.25
N LEU A 77 3.53 -8.40 9.17
CA LEU A 77 4.11 -9.20 10.25
C LEU A 77 4.28 -8.35 11.52
N THR A 78 4.71 -7.11 11.42
CA THR A 78 4.81 -6.16 12.53
C THR A 78 3.48 -5.98 13.25
N VAL A 79 2.38 -5.77 12.53
CA VAL A 79 1.05 -5.61 13.12
C VAL A 79 0.54 -6.93 13.72
N LEU A 80 0.76 -8.06 13.04
CA LEU A 80 0.33 -9.37 13.52
C LEU A 80 1.10 -9.80 14.77
N ARG A 81 2.42 -9.54 14.85
CA ARG A 81 3.22 -9.80 16.05
C ARG A 81 2.75 -8.97 17.24
N ALA A 82 2.34 -7.72 17.02
CA ALA A 82 1.82 -6.87 18.08
C ALA A 82 0.43 -7.34 18.58
N ARG A 83 -0.43 -7.85 17.69
CA ARG A 83 -1.77 -8.34 18.04
C ARG A 83 -1.82 -9.80 18.50
N SER A 84 -0.74 -10.55 18.29
CA SER A 84 -0.63 -11.97 18.64
C SER A 84 0.46 -12.22 19.69
N ASP A 85 0.78 -13.49 19.94
CA ASP A 85 1.85 -13.92 20.83
C ASP A 85 2.60 -15.15 20.26
N GLU A 86 3.68 -15.57 20.92
CA GLU A 86 4.49 -16.71 20.48
C GLU A 86 3.71 -18.03 20.47
N ALA A 87 2.72 -18.20 21.36
CA ALA A 87 1.95 -19.44 21.46
C ALA A 87 0.96 -19.61 20.29
N HIS A 88 0.48 -18.51 19.72
CA HIS A 88 -0.47 -18.52 18.60
C HIS A 88 0.20 -18.28 17.24
N TRP A 89 1.47 -17.87 17.22
CA TRP A 89 2.17 -17.41 16.02
C TRP A 89 2.16 -18.44 14.88
N ASP A 90 2.59 -19.68 15.14
CA ASP A 90 2.66 -20.71 14.10
C ASP A 90 1.30 -20.96 13.43
N GLN A 91 0.21 -20.96 14.23
CA GLN A 91 -1.13 -21.17 13.70
C GLN A 91 -1.67 -19.94 12.96
N LEU A 92 -1.35 -18.74 13.43
CA LEU A 92 -1.67 -17.48 12.75
C LEU A 92 -1.00 -17.40 11.39
N MET A 93 0.26 -17.84 11.30
CA MET A 93 1.04 -17.82 10.08
C MET A 93 0.45 -18.69 8.98
N VAL A 94 -0.24 -19.79 9.32
CA VAL A 94 -1.01 -20.57 8.33
C VAL A 94 -2.04 -19.68 7.62
N GLY A 95 -2.82 -18.90 8.36
CA GLY A 95 -3.80 -17.98 7.79
C GLY A 95 -3.15 -16.86 6.98
N TYR A 96 -2.06 -16.27 7.50
CA TYR A 96 -1.29 -15.24 6.81
C TYR A 96 -0.73 -15.72 5.47
N GLU A 97 -0.09 -16.89 5.45
CA GLU A 97 0.51 -17.46 4.24
C GLU A 97 -0.54 -17.66 3.14
N ILE A 98 -1.74 -18.08 3.51
CA ILE A 98 -2.83 -18.36 2.57
C ILE A 98 -3.48 -17.07 2.04
N HIS A 99 -3.65 -16.05 2.88
CA HIS A 99 -4.51 -14.91 2.58
C HIS A 99 -3.79 -13.60 2.29
N CYS A 100 -2.57 -13.44 2.78
CA CYS A 100 -1.87 -12.15 2.75
C CYS A 100 -0.74 -12.15 1.72
N THR A 101 -0.07 -13.29 1.50
CA THR A 101 1.16 -13.38 0.68
C THR A 101 0.96 -13.21 -0.83
N SER A 102 -0.29 -13.15 -1.30
CA SER A 102 -0.59 -12.90 -2.72
C SER A 102 -0.11 -11.53 -3.20
N CYS A 103 0.23 -10.62 -2.28
CA CYS A 103 0.73 -9.28 -2.58
C CYS A 103 2.26 -9.18 -2.68
N HIS A 104 3.02 -10.26 -2.42
CA HIS A 104 4.48 -10.26 -2.66
C HIS A 104 4.79 -9.89 -4.10
N ALA A 105 5.71 -8.93 -4.27
CA ALA A 105 6.15 -8.45 -5.56
C ALA A 105 7.49 -9.08 -5.98
N THR A 106 7.53 -9.59 -7.19
CA THR A 106 8.76 -9.93 -7.92
C THR A 106 9.16 -8.79 -8.87
N CYS A 107 10.41 -8.77 -9.34
CA CYS A 107 10.83 -7.79 -10.35
C CYS A 107 9.94 -7.84 -11.60
N GLY A 108 9.49 -9.05 -11.98
CA GLY A 108 8.65 -9.26 -13.15
C GLY A 108 7.27 -8.65 -12.99
N GLN A 109 6.63 -8.79 -11.83
CA GLN A 109 5.28 -8.26 -11.58
C GLN A 109 5.21 -6.71 -11.63
N CYS A 110 6.34 -6.02 -11.53
CA CYS A 110 6.43 -4.59 -11.77
C CYS A 110 6.83 -4.27 -13.23
N HIS A 111 7.86 -4.93 -13.75
CA HIS A 111 8.58 -4.50 -14.96
C HIS A 111 8.25 -5.30 -16.23
N VAL A 112 7.50 -6.41 -16.14
CA VAL A 112 7.26 -7.34 -17.27
C VAL A 112 5.82 -7.85 -17.31
N SER A 113 5.30 -8.36 -16.20
CA SER A 113 3.99 -8.99 -16.06
C SER A 113 3.08 -8.21 -15.12
N ARG A 114 1.80 -8.55 -15.16
CA ARG A 114 0.81 -8.11 -14.16
C ARG A 114 0.97 -8.96 -12.88
N PRO A 115 0.54 -8.46 -11.72
CA PRO A 115 0.53 -9.22 -10.48
C PRO A 115 -0.17 -10.58 -10.61
N ALA A 116 0.39 -11.61 -9.98
CA ALA A 116 -0.09 -13.00 -10.12
C ALA A 116 -1.54 -13.17 -9.62
N PHE A 117 -1.91 -12.45 -8.56
CA PHE A 117 -3.27 -12.50 -8.00
C PHE A 117 -4.34 -11.90 -8.94
N LEU A 118 -3.93 -11.15 -9.97
CA LEU A 118 -4.79 -10.68 -11.06
C LEU A 118 -4.72 -11.57 -12.30
N GLU A 119 -4.43 -12.86 -12.10
CA GLU A 119 -4.22 -13.89 -13.13
C GLU A 119 -2.97 -13.65 -13.99
N GLY A 120 -2.11 -12.71 -13.59
CA GLY A 120 -0.84 -12.41 -14.25
C GLY A 120 -0.97 -12.02 -15.73
N GLY A 121 0.00 -12.50 -16.53
CA GLY A 121 0.13 -12.19 -17.95
C GLY A 121 1.06 -11.02 -18.24
N LEU A 122 1.69 -11.06 -19.41
CA LEU A 122 2.65 -10.05 -19.85
C LEU A 122 1.94 -8.70 -20.09
N SER A 123 2.52 -7.63 -19.55
CA SER A 123 1.99 -6.27 -19.69
C SER A 123 2.14 -5.71 -21.12
N SER A 124 3.26 -6.06 -21.77
CA SER A 124 3.63 -5.59 -23.11
C SER A 124 4.53 -6.60 -23.84
N GLY A 125 4.19 -7.89 -23.72
CA GLY A 125 5.10 -8.98 -24.12
C GLY A 125 6.35 -9.04 -23.23
N HIS A 126 7.48 -9.47 -23.79
CA HIS A 126 8.79 -9.51 -23.09
C HIS A 126 9.50 -8.14 -23.07
N GLN A 127 8.77 -7.04 -23.20
CA GLN A 127 9.37 -5.72 -23.09
C GLN A 127 9.54 -5.37 -21.60
N PHE A 128 10.78 -5.41 -21.13
CA PHE A 128 11.16 -4.95 -19.80
C PHE A 128 11.01 -3.44 -19.73
N LYS A 129 10.18 -2.95 -18.82
CA LYS A 129 9.95 -1.52 -18.60
C LYS A 129 10.72 -1.07 -17.37
N GLU A 130 11.71 -0.21 -17.55
CA GLU A 130 12.44 0.41 -16.44
C GLU A 130 11.46 1.10 -15.47
N THR A 131 10.58 1.96 -15.99
CA THR A 131 9.46 2.51 -15.23
C THR A 131 8.21 1.65 -15.42
N PRO A 132 7.64 1.06 -14.34
CA PRO A 132 6.43 0.25 -14.40
C PRO A 132 5.22 0.99 -14.97
N LEU A 133 4.31 0.22 -15.58
CA LEU A 133 3.02 0.75 -16.02
C LEU A 133 2.07 0.89 -14.82
N MET A 134 1.99 2.10 -14.26
CA MET A 134 1.24 2.40 -13.04
C MET A 134 -0.15 1.76 -12.96
N ASN A 135 -0.92 1.79 -14.06
CA ASN A 135 -2.31 1.33 -14.11
C ASN A 135 -2.51 -0.19 -13.99
N ILE A 136 -1.44 -0.97 -14.16
CA ILE A 136 -1.52 -2.43 -14.16
C ILE A 136 -0.51 -3.07 -13.21
N SER A 137 0.59 -2.38 -12.89
CA SER A 137 1.56 -2.79 -11.88
C SER A 137 1.13 -2.26 -10.50
N CYS A 138 1.25 -0.95 -10.25
CA CYS A 138 0.96 -0.34 -8.94
C CYS A 138 -0.51 -0.50 -8.56
N THR A 139 -1.43 -0.07 -9.43
CA THR A 139 -2.87 -0.20 -9.16
C THR A 139 -3.39 -1.60 -9.39
N GLY A 140 -2.53 -2.53 -9.84
CA GLY A 140 -2.83 -3.96 -9.78
C GLY A 140 -3.07 -4.35 -8.33
N CYS A 141 -2.08 -4.14 -7.46
CA CYS A 141 -2.17 -4.40 -6.02
C CYS A 141 -2.95 -3.32 -5.25
N HIS A 142 -2.73 -2.03 -5.57
CA HIS A 142 -3.29 -0.89 -4.82
C HIS A 142 -4.61 -0.35 -5.40
N GLY A 143 -5.31 -1.14 -6.21
CA GLY A 143 -6.48 -0.70 -6.98
C GLY A 143 -7.71 -0.31 -6.15
N SER A 144 -8.12 -1.17 -5.21
CA SER A 144 -9.43 -1.05 -4.54
C SER A 144 -9.56 0.09 -3.53
N ARG A 145 -8.44 0.71 -3.14
CA ARG A 145 -8.38 1.78 -2.14
C ARG A 145 -7.62 2.97 -2.66
N ILE A 146 -6.36 2.77 -3.02
CA ILE A 146 -5.46 3.87 -3.41
C ILE A 146 -5.84 4.40 -4.79
N GLN A 147 -6.06 3.55 -5.79
CA GLN A 147 -6.46 4.02 -7.11
C GLN A 147 -7.83 4.73 -7.07
N ASP A 148 -8.77 4.19 -6.31
CA ASP A 148 -10.12 4.77 -6.23
C ASP A 148 -10.13 6.15 -5.57
N GLU A 149 -9.29 6.34 -4.53
CA GLU A 149 -9.02 7.65 -3.95
C GLU A 149 -8.30 8.57 -4.94
N TYR A 150 -7.17 8.12 -5.50
CA TYR A 150 -6.28 8.96 -6.32
C TYR A 150 -6.95 9.43 -7.60
N LYS A 151 -7.74 8.56 -8.23
CA LYS A 151 -8.39 8.84 -9.51
C LYS A 151 -9.84 9.28 -9.39
N GLY A 152 -10.40 9.37 -8.17
CA GLY A 152 -11.75 9.84 -7.95
C GLY A 152 -12.81 8.86 -8.45
N LYS A 153 -12.65 7.58 -8.13
CA LYS A 153 -13.64 6.53 -8.45
C LYS A 153 -14.63 6.28 -7.31
N ASN A 154 -14.36 6.81 -6.12
CA ASN A 154 -15.31 6.80 -5.01
C ASN A 154 -16.46 7.78 -5.32
N GLU A 155 -17.70 7.31 -5.16
CA GLU A 155 -18.88 8.13 -5.41
C GLU A 155 -18.89 9.37 -4.51
N GLY A 156 -19.21 10.54 -5.08
CA GLY A 156 -19.30 11.80 -4.35
C GLY A 156 -17.95 12.45 -3.97
N VAL A 157 -16.82 11.79 -4.22
CA VAL A 157 -15.49 12.29 -3.87
C VAL A 157 -14.66 12.52 -5.14
N LYS A 158 -13.99 13.67 -5.24
CA LYS A 158 -13.10 13.96 -6.36
C LYS A 158 -11.78 13.23 -6.17
N GLY A 159 -11.13 12.89 -7.27
CA GLY A 159 -9.75 12.39 -7.22
C GLY A 159 -8.78 13.39 -6.59
N ASP A 160 -7.55 12.92 -6.41
CA ASP A 160 -6.46 13.74 -5.89
C ASP A 160 -6.14 14.90 -6.84
N VAL A 161 -5.90 16.08 -6.28
CA VAL A 161 -5.57 17.28 -7.06
C VAL A 161 -4.31 17.10 -7.90
N HIS A 162 -3.33 16.34 -7.40
CA HIS A 162 -2.08 16.05 -8.11
C HIS A 162 -2.34 15.21 -9.36
N TRP A 163 -3.24 14.24 -9.27
CA TRP A 163 -3.69 13.47 -10.42
C TRP A 163 -4.54 14.31 -11.38
N ILE A 164 -5.63 14.92 -10.89
CA ILE A 164 -6.63 15.52 -11.79
C ILE A 164 -6.07 16.74 -12.52
N LYS A 165 -5.21 17.54 -11.87
CA LYS A 165 -4.68 18.77 -12.48
C LYS A 165 -3.38 18.54 -13.24
N TYR A 166 -2.49 17.72 -12.72
CA TYR A 166 -1.13 17.59 -13.24
C TYR A 166 -0.84 16.21 -13.86
N GLY A 167 -1.71 15.23 -13.63
CA GLY A 167 -1.54 13.89 -14.17
C GLY A 167 -0.35 13.15 -13.59
N LEU A 168 0.08 13.49 -12.37
CA LEU A 168 1.27 12.88 -11.75
C LEU A 168 1.06 11.36 -11.60
N PRO A 169 1.90 10.51 -12.20
CA PRO A 169 1.97 9.10 -11.82
C PRO A 169 2.51 8.91 -10.40
N CYS A 170 2.29 7.71 -9.82
CA CYS A 170 2.75 7.38 -8.47
C CYS A 170 4.25 7.65 -8.27
N PHE A 171 5.07 7.40 -9.30
CA PHE A 171 6.52 7.54 -9.23
C PHE A 171 7.04 8.99 -9.33
N ASP A 172 6.15 9.96 -9.51
CA ASP A 172 6.50 11.38 -9.37
C ASP A 172 6.55 11.81 -7.89
N CYS A 173 5.93 11.02 -6.99
CA CYS A 173 6.05 11.19 -5.54
C CYS A 173 6.87 10.07 -4.92
N HIS A 174 6.72 8.83 -5.40
CA HIS A 174 7.41 7.67 -4.85
C HIS A 174 8.62 7.26 -5.68
N THR A 175 9.80 7.26 -5.07
CA THR A 175 11.03 6.96 -5.79
C THR A 175 11.22 5.45 -6.03
N GLY A 176 12.03 5.10 -7.05
CA GLY A 176 12.45 3.70 -7.24
C GLY A 176 13.28 3.17 -6.06
N ALA A 177 14.01 4.05 -5.36
CA ALA A 177 14.78 3.70 -4.18
C ALA A 177 13.87 3.24 -3.02
N GLU A 178 12.74 3.91 -2.79
CA GLU A 178 11.72 3.47 -1.83
C GLU A 178 11.16 2.09 -2.21
N MET A 179 10.79 1.91 -3.48
CA MET A 179 10.14 0.70 -3.96
C MET A 179 11.05 -0.54 -3.85
N HIS A 180 12.35 -0.36 -4.06
CA HIS A 180 13.36 -1.42 -3.99
C HIS A 180 14.04 -1.56 -2.62
N GLY A 181 13.61 -0.85 -1.58
CA GLY A 181 14.22 -0.96 -0.24
C GLY A 181 15.62 -0.35 -0.12
N MET A 182 16.02 0.53 -1.05
CA MET A 182 17.34 1.16 -1.05
C MET A 182 17.48 2.25 0.04
N ASN A 183 16.36 2.71 0.62
CA ASN A 183 16.34 3.67 1.72
C ASN A 183 16.58 3.02 3.10
N GLY A 184 17.02 1.76 3.12
CA GLY A 184 17.28 0.98 4.32
C GLY A 184 16.10 0.11 4.74
N ASP A 185 16.36 -0.76 5.72
CA ASP A 185 15.39 -1.72 6.23
C ASP A 185 14.25 -0.97 6.92
N ARG A 186 13.00 -1.32 6.58
CA ARG A 186 11.78 -0.76 7.16
C ARG A 186 10.92 -1.88 7.69
N ASN A 187 10.43 -1.76 8.92
CA ASN A 187 9.49 -2.76 9.47
C ASN A 187 8.02 -2.49 9.10
N HIS A 188 7.71 -1.28 8.62
CA HIS A 188 6.40 -0.89 8.12
C HIS A 188 6.48 0.38 7.28
N ARG A 189 5.42 0.71 6.53
CA ARG A 189 5.37 1.89 5.63
C ARG A 189 5.56 3.26 6.27
N TYR A 190 5.51 3.35 7.60
CA TYR A 190 5.70 4.59 8.37
C TYR A 190 6.99 4.57 9.18
N ASP A 191 7.95 3.71 8.83
CA ASP A 191 9.22 3.59 9.52
C ASP A 191 10.20 4.60 8.93
N GLY A 192 10.76 5.48 9.76
CA GLY A 192 11.58 6.61 9.34
C GLY A 192 10.81 7.86 8.92
N PRO A 193 11.50 8.84 8.31
CA PRO A 193 10.92 10.09 7.84
C PRO A 193 9.67 9.93 6.97
N GLN A 194 8.86 10.98 6.89
CA GLN A 194 7.75 10.99 5.95
C GLN A 194 8.28 11.07 4.51
N GLU A 195 8.12 9.98 3.76
CA GLU A 195 8.49 9.86 2.35
C GLU A 195 7.31 9.23 1.60
N PRO A 196 6.68 9.92 0.63
CA PRO A 196 6.87 11.33 0.25
C PRO A 196 6.27 12.32 1.27
N GLY A 197 6.89 13.50 1.37
CA GLY A 197 6.44 14.63 2.16
C GLY A 197 5.78 15.71 1.30
N CYS A 198 4.77 16.39 1.86
CA CYS A 198 4.11 17.52 1.16
C CYS A 198 5.10 18.66 0.88
N THR A 199 6.06 18.87 1.77
CA THR A 199 7.07 19.93 1.71
C THR A 199 8.40 19.44 1.15
N ASP A 200 8.42 18.30 0.45
CA ASP A 200 9.59 17.86 -0.29
C ASP A 200 9.98 18.91 -1.35
N PRO A 201 11.26 18.96 -1.76
CA PRO A 201 11.71 19.86 -2.81
C PRO A 201 10.81 19.80 -4.06
N ASP A 202 10.58 20.95 -4.68
CA ASP A 202 9.73 21.09 -5.88
C ASP A 202 8.22 20.80 -5.66
N CYS A 203 7.76 20.55 -4.43
CA CYS A 203 6.35 20.37 -4.09
C CYS A 203 5.74 21.64 -3.44
N HIS A 204 5.60 21.67 -2.11
CA HIS A 204 5.03 22.80 -1.36
C HIS A 204 6.07 23.53 -0.52
N GLU A 205 6.81 24.43 -1.15
CA GLU A 205 7.84 25.25 -0.49
C GLU A 205 7.26 26.53 0.13
N GLY A 206 7.82 26.95 1.27
CA GLY A 206 7.51 28.24 1.89
C GLY A 206 6.16 28.32 2.63
N ILE A 207 5.51 27.17 2.88
CA ILE A 207 4.31 27.08 3.71
C ILE A 207 4.61 27.57 5.13
N GLY A 208 3.73 28.41 5.68
CA GLY A 208 3.92 29.10 6.96
C GLY A 208 4.97 30.21 6.95
N GLY A 209 5.57 30.51 5.80
CA GLY A 209 6.52 31.60 5.64
C GLY A 209 5.85 32.98 5.44
N PRO A 210 6.62 34.07 5.37
CA PRO A 210 6.09 35.44 5.24
C PRO A 210 5.28 35.73 3.97
N LYS A 211 5.33 34.82 2.97
CA LYS A 211 4.61 34.93 1.70
C LYS A 211 3.40 33.98 1.64
N ASP A 212 3.19 33.17 2.67
CA ASP A 212 1.99 32.33 2.76
C ASP A 212 0.82 33.19 3.24
N GLU A 213 -0.18 33.33 2.38
CA GLU A 213 -1.37 34.14 2.66
C GLU A 213 -2.50 33.34 3.34
N GLN A 214 -2.31 32.02 3.53
CA GLN A 214 -3.31 31.19 4.19
C GLN A 214 -3.22 31.33 5.71
N ALA A 215 -4.23 31.95 6.32
CA ALA A 215 -4.26 32.20 7.75
C ALA A 215 -4.17 30.92 8.60
N GLN A 216 -4.67 29.79 8.08
CA GLN A 216 -4.61 28.48 8.76
C GLN A 216 -3.24 27.80 8.66
N HIS A 217 -2.29 28.32 7.87
CA HIS A 217 -0.90 27.84 7.87
C HIS A 217 -0.07 28.58 8.93
N ASP A 218 -0.65 28.83 10.10
CA ASP A 218 0.06 29.43 11.22
C ASP A 218 0.93 28.39 11.95
N GLU A 219 1.78 28.88 12.87
CA GLU A 219 2.68 28.04 13.65
C GLU A 219 1.93 26.96 14.45
N THR A 220 0.74 27.28 14.97
CA THR A 220 -0.06 26.35 15.78
C THR A 220 -0.57 25.18 14.95
N HIS A 221 -1.22 25.44 13.82
CA HIS A 221 -1.75 24.39 12.96
C HIS A 221 -0.63 23.54 12.36
N LEU A 222 0.43 24.17 11.84
CA LEU A 222 1.54 23.43 11.23
C LEU A 222 2.34 22.59 12.22
N THR A 223 2.36 22.96 13.50
CA THR A 223 2.98 22.16 14.57
C THR A 223 2.09 21.02 15.02
N LEU A 224 0.79 21.26 15.17
CA LEU A 224 -0.14 20.30 15.78
C LEU A 224 -0.77 19.33 14.79
N MET A 225 -0.92 19.69 13.51
CA MET A 225 -1.72 18.94 12.54
C MET A 225 -0.92 18.51 11.32
N SER A 226 -1.10 17.27 10.88
CA SER A 226 -0.58 16.86 9.57
C SER A 226 -1.35 17.57 8.45
N CYS A 227 -0.72 17.76 7.28
CA CYS A 227 -1.34 18.43 6.12
C CYS A 227 -2.67 17.78 5.70
N GLU A 228 -2.74 16.45 5.79
CA GLU A 228 -3.92 15.65 5.45
C GLU A 228 -5.12 15.97 6.35
N THR A 229 -4.90 16.45 7.58
CA THR A 229 -5.97 16.92 8.49
C THR A 229 -6.84 17.95 7.80
N CYS A 230 -6.23 18.88 7.08
CA CYS A 230 -6.92 19.92 6.32
C CYS A 230 -7.24 19.50 4.88
N HIS A 231 -6.38 18.68 4.25
CA HIS A 231 -6.43 18.47 2.80
C HIS A 231 -7.01 17.13 2.35
N ALA A 232 -7.26 16.18 3.26
CA ALA A 232 -7.92 14.93 2.90
C ALA A 232 -9.42 15.14 2.64
N GLN A 233 -9.93 14.42 1.64
CA GLN A 233 -11.36 14.26 1.39
C GLN A 233 -11.88 12.98 2.08
N PRO A 234 -13.21 12.72 2.15
CA PRO A 234 -13.71 11.44 2.63
C PRO A 234 -13.07 10.25 1.91
N TYR A 235 -12.60 9.27 2.67
CA TYR A 235 -11.95 8.07 2.15
C TYR A 235 -12.52 6.82 2.81
N LYS A 236 -12.21 5.67 2.22
CA LYS A 236 -12.81 4.38 2.56
C LYS A 236 -12.33 3.89 3.92
N ASN A 237 -13.23 3.73 4.87
CA ASN A 237 -13.05 3.04 6.15
C ASN A 237 -13.67 1.64 6.00
N CYS A 238 -12.94 0.61 6.38
CA CYS A 238 -13.39 -0.78 6.21
C CYS A 238 -13.40 -1.48 7.56
N TYR A 239 -14.32 -2.42 7.76
CA TYR A 239 -14.53 -3.05 9.05
C TYR A 239 -14.57 -4.59 8.93
N ASN A 240 -14.25 -5.27 10.04
CA ASN A 240 -14.45 -6.72 10.23
C ASN A 240 -13.95 -7.63 9.09
N CYS A 241 -12.64 -7.63 8.81
CA CYS A 241 -12.09 -8.65 7.91
C CYS A 241 -12.09 -10.02 8.58
N HIS A 242 -12.63 -11.03 7.89
CA HIS A 242 -12.57 -12.42 8.29
C HIS A 242 -12.00 -13.24 7.14
N VAL A 243 -11.00 -14.09 7.41
CA VAL A 243 -10.32 -14.91 6.41
C VAL A 243 -10.66 -16.38 6.58
N GLN A 244 -11.00 -17.06 5.48
CA GLN A 244 -11.41 -18.47 5.50
C GLN A 244 -11.32 -19.14 4.12
N LYS A 245 -11.51 -20.46 4.06
CA LYS A 245 -11.60 -21.22 2.80
C LYS A 245 -13.03 -21.65 2.51
N ASP A 246 -13.35 -21.81 1.23
CA ASP A 246 -14.62 -22.42 0.81
C ASP A 246 -14.55 -23.95 0.86
N GLU A 247 -15.65 -24.61 0.48
CA GLU A 247 -15.76 -26.08 0.45
C GLU A 247 -14.76 -26.75 -0.51
N HIS A 248 -14.18 -26.00 -1.45
CA HIS A 248 -13.18 -26.45 -2.40
C HIS A 248 -11.75 -26.07 -1.98
N GLY A 249 -11.57 -25.46 -0.81
CA GLY A 249 -10.29 -25.02 -0.29
C GLY A 249 -9.79 -23.70 -0.87
N VAL A 250 -10.62 -22.96 -1.62
CA VAL A 250 -10.27 -21.68 -2.21
C VAL A 250 -10.31 -20.60 -1.12
N PRO A 251 -9.22 -19.84 -0.90
CA PRO A 251 -9.20 -18.78 0.11
C PRO A 251 -10.06 -17.59 -0.32
N TYR A 252 -10.79 -17.03 0.64
CA TYR A 252 -11.49 -15.76 0.49
C TYR A 252 -11.49 -14.98 1.81
N PHE A 253 -11.92 -13.72 1.73
CA PHE A 253 -12.18 -12.90 2.90
C PHE A 253 -13.59 -12.30 2.82
N LYS A 254 -14.13 -11.91 3.97
CA LYS A 254 -15.37 -11.15 4.11
C LYS A 254 -15.10 -9.90 4.93
N THR A 255 -15.70 -8.79 4.56
CA THR A 255 -15.71 -7.53 5.32
C THR A 255 -17.13 -7.05 5.46
N ASP A 256 -17.38 -6.22 6.47
CA ASP A 256 -18.60 -5.42 6.51
C ASP A 256 -18.58 -4.36 5.39
N GLU A 257 -19.72 -3.68 5.22
CA GLU A 257 -19.79 -2.52 4.34
C GLU A 257 -18.77 -1.45 4.75
N SER A 258 -18.13 -0.86 3.75
CA SER A 258 -17.18 0.23 3.94
C SER A 258 -17.88 1.58 3.85
N GLU A 259 -17.38 2.57 4.57
CA GLU A 259 -17.95 3.92 4.60
C GLU A 259 -16.93 4.97 4.14
N LEU A 260 -17.39 6.05 3.51
CA LEU A 260 -16.55 7.19 3.17
C LEU A 260 -16.67 8.24 4.26
N ALA A 261 -15.59 8.47 5.00
CA ALA A 261 -15.54 9.50 6.04
C ALA A 261 -14.11 10.03 6.21
N VAL A 262 -14.00 11.22 6.80
CA VAL A 262 -12.75 11.74 7.38
C VAL A 262 -12.93 11.73 8.89
N LYS A 263 -11.95 11.19 9.61
CA LYS A 263 -11.87 11.26 11.06
C LYS A 263 -10.50 11.75 11.47
N ILE A 264 -10.47 12.76 12.33
CA ILE A 264 -9.29 13.38 12.92
C ILE A 264 -9.20 12.90 14.36
N GLY A 265 -8.06 12.37 14.75
CA GLY A 265 -7.84 11.95 16.13
C GLY A 265 -6.40 12.13 16.54
N PHE A 266 -6.08 11.68 17.76
CA PHE A 266 -4.71 11.74 18.23
C PHE A 266 -3.82 10.80 17.43
N ASN A 267 -2.58 11.23 17.20
CA ASN A 267 -1.60 10.49 16.42
C ASN A 267 -1.11 9.24 17.20
N PRO A 268 -1.46 8.01 16.77
CA PRO A 268 -1.00 6.79 17.43
C PRO A 268 0.49 6.50 17.19
N ARG A 269 1.17 7.33 16.40
CA ARG A 269 2.55 7.17 15.93
C ARG A 269 3.37 8.44 16.11
N GLN A 270 3.05 9.24 17.12
CA GLN A 270 3.76 10.50 17.37
C GLN A 270 5.24 10.24 17.64
N SER A 271 6.09 10.88 16.84
CA SER A 271 7.55 10.75 16.91
C SER A 271 8.21 12.02 16.36
N PRO A 272 9.54 12.21 16.49
CA PRO A 272 10.21 13.33 15.83
C PRO A 272 10.01 13.39 14.31
N GLU A 273 9.77 12.25 13.66
CA GLU A 273 9.52 12.15 12.22
C GLU A 273 8.06 12.40 11.85
N ARG A 274 7.14 12.27 12.83
CA ARG A 274 5.69 12.53 12.70
C ARG A 274 5.20 13.24 13.97
N PRO A 275 5.55 14.52 14.14
CA PRO A 275 5.44 15.20 15.43
C PRO A 275 4.01 15.64 15.77
N TRP A 276 3.10 15.61 14.79
CA TRP A 276 1.74 16.13 14.94
C TRP A 276 0.97 15.42 16.04
N GLU A 277 0.19 16.20 16.78
CA GLU A 277 -0.75 15.72 17.78
C GLU A 277 -2.02 15.17 17.11
N TYR A 278 -2.52 15.87 16.08
CA TYR A 278 -3.73 15.51 15.34
C TYR A 278 -3.41 15.07 13.93
N VAL A 279 -4.02 13.96 13.53
CA VAL A 279 -3.84 13.35 12.21
C VAL A 279 -5.16 12.79 11.72
N VAL A 280 -5.25 12.55 10.41
CA VAL A 280 -6.35 11.75 9.87
C VAL A 280 -6.17 10.28 10.20
N LEU A 281 -7.24 9.63 10.62
CA LEU A 281 -7.30 8.23 11.01
C LEU A 281 -8.16 7.44 10.05
N ARG A 282 -7.84 6.16 9.88
CA ARG A 282 -8.69 5.25 9.12
C ARG A 282 -8.94 3.98 9.88
N HIS A 283 -10.20 3.54 9.85
CA HIS A 283 -10.53 2.21 10.31
C HIS A 283 -9.97 1.13 9.36
N VAL A 284 -9.13 0.25 9.88
CA VAL A 284 -8.62 -0.93 9.14
C VAL A 284 -9.52 -2.14 9.35
N PRO A 285 -9.74 -2.97 8.31
CA PRO A 285 -10.64 -4.10 8.44
C PRO A 285 -9.92 -5.22 9.20
N VAL A 286 -10.10 -5.28 10.51
CA VAL A 286 -9.63 -6.33 11.41
C VAL A 286 -10.67 -6.54 12.50
N ALA A 287 -10.85 -7.80 12.92
CA ALA A 287 -11.69 -8.19 14.04
C ALA A 287 -10.93 -9.14 14.97
N ARG A 288 -11.38 -9.29 16.22
CA ARG A 288 -10.75 -10.23 17.19
C ARG A 288 -10.73 -11.66 16.68
N ASP A 289 -11.73 -12.02 15.89
CA ASP A 289 -11.96 -13.33 15.28
C ASP A 289 -11.61 -13.39 13.79
N THR A 290 -10.79 -12.44 13.28
CA THR A 290 -10.29 -12.40 11.88
C THR A 290 -9.83 -13.77 11.39
N PHE A 291 -9.10 -14.50 12.25
CA PHE A 291 -8.49 -15.79 11.94
C PHE A 291 -9.17 -16.98 12.62
N SER A 292 -10.42 -16.84 13.10
CA SER A 292 -11.14 -17.89 13.83
C SER A 292 -11.30 -19.20 13.05
N TYR A 293 -11.32 -19.15 11.72
CA TYR A 293 -11.31 -20.34 10.85
C TYR A 293 -10.04 -21.19 11.04
N TYR A 294 -8.92 -20.56 11.35
CA TYR A 294 -7.61 -21.21 11.49
C TYR A 294 -7.29 -21.60 12.92
N GLY A 295 -7.92 -20.99 13.92
CA GLY A 295 -7.72 -21.34 15.32
C GLY A 295 -8.45 -20.41 16.27
N GLU A 296 -8.58 -20.83 17.52
CA GLU A 296 -9.26 -20.03 18.54
C GLU A 296 -8.34 -18.89 19.01
N ASN A 297 -8.89 -17.68 19.08
CA ASN A 297 -8.25 -16.51 19.68
C ASN A 297 -6.80 -16.26 19.21
N LEU A 298 -6.54 -16.29 17.89
CA LEU A 298 -5.18 -16.10 17.35
C LEU A 298 -4.65 -14.66 17.47
N LEU A 299 -5.47 -13.72 17.93
CA LEU A 299 -5.11 -12.32 18.18
C LEU A 299 -5.35 -11.95 19.66
N PRO A 300 -4.72 -12.63 20.63
CA PRO A 300 -4.96 -12.42 22.06
C PRO A 300 -4.61 -11.01 22.54
N ASN A 301 -3.69 -10.33 21.87
CA ASN A 301 -3.26 -8.95 22.18
C ASN A 301 -3.97 -7.94 21.29
N PHE A 302 -5.22 -8.19 20.90
CA PHE A 302 -5.94 -7.34 19.95
C PHE A 302 -5.90 -5.85 20.33
N ASP A 303 -6.08 -5.51 21.60
CA ASP A 303 -6.11 -4.12 22.07
C ASP A 303 -4.73 -3.44 22.12
N ALA A 304 -3.64 -4.13 21.76
CA ALA A 304 -2.30 -3.55 21.71
C ALA A 304 -2.12 -2.51 20.58
N LEU A 305 -3.02 -2.49 19.60
CA LEU A 305 -3.02 -1.52 18.50
C LEU A 305 -4.44 -1.03 18.20
N PRO A 306 -4.63 0.26 17.89
CA PRO A 306 -5.94 0.81 17.53
C PRO A 306 -6.46 0.22 16.21
N THR A 307 -7.77 0.18 16.04
CA THR A 307 -8.41 -0.14 14.75
C THR A 307 -8.54 1.11 13.88
N TRP A 308 -8.62 2.30 14.49
CA TRP A 308 -8.43 3.60 13.87
C TRP A 308 -6.96 3.99 13.86
N VAL A 309 -6.28 3.76 12.73
CA VAL A 309 -4.83 3.94 12.60
C VAL A 309 -4.48 5.20 11.81
N TYR A 310 -3.25 5.71 12.01
CA TYR A 310 -2.66 6.78 11.20
C TYR A 310 -2.86 6.51 9.70
N ALA A 311 -3.37 7.49 8.97
CA ALA A 311 -3.68 7.36 7.55
C ALA A 311 -2.94 8.36 6.67
N THR A 312 -2.60 7.92 5.47
CA THR A 312 -2.13 8.75 4.34
C THR A 312 -3.05 8.53 3.14
N PRO A 313 -4.25 9.14 3.13
CA PRO A 313 -5.19 9.03 2.02
C PRO A 313 -4.59 9.61 0.73
N HIS A 314 -4.93 9.01 -0.41
CA HIS A 314 -4.47 9.50 -1.72
C HIS A 314 -5.56 10.32 -2.39
N ASN A 315 -6.07 11.35 -1.71
CA ASN A 315 -7.23 12.12 -2.17
C ASN A 315 -7.12 13.61 -1.83
N THR A 316 -5.91 14.13 -1.80
CA THR A 316 -5.59 15.50 -1.43
C THR A 316 -6.39 16.49 -2.28
N ALA A 317 -7.02 17.46 -1.62
CA ALA A 317 -7.73 18.54 -2.27
C ALA A 317 -7.34 19.90 -1.69
N ALA A 318 -7.23 20.91 -2.55
CA ALA A 318 -6.95 22.28 -2.12
C ALA A 318 -8.08 22.86 -1.25
N LYS A 319 -9.33 22.45 -1.50
CA LYS A 319 -10.51 22.86 -0.74
C LYS A 319 -11.27 21.64 -0.26
N THR A 320 -11.47 21.55 1.03
CA THR A 320 -12.19 20.48 1.73
C THR A 320 -13.24 21.10 2.64
N PRO A 321 -14.20 20.31 3.14
CA PRO A 321 -15.17 20.81 4.12
C PRO A 321 -14.51 21.41 5.37
N GLN A 322 -13.49 20.76 5.94
CA GLN A 322 -12.86 21.18 7.18
C GLN A 322 -11.95 22.40 7.02
N ASN A 323 -11.35 22.63 5.83
CA ASN A 323 -10.50 23.80 5.59
C ASN A 323 -11.26 25.04 5.06
N ALA A 324 -12.59 24.96 4.93
CA ALA A 324 -13.40 26.02 4.33
C ALA A 324 -13.46 27.31 5.17
N SER A 325 -13.37 27.21 6.49
CA SER A 325 -13.31 28.33 7.45
C SER A 325 -12.87 27.83 8.82
N CYS A 326 -12.46 28.72 9.74
CA CYS A 326 -12.12 28.33 11.12
C CYS A 326 -13.27 27.54 11.78
N ASN A 327 -14.51 28.01 11.66
CA ASN A 327 -15.66 27.34 12.27
C ASN A 327 -16.04 26.02 11.58
N ALA A 328 -15.57 25.77 10.34
CA ALA A 328 -15.82 24.50 9.68
C ALA A 328 -15.04 23.34 10.33
N CYS A 329 -13.90 23.62 10.97
CA CYS A 329 -13.16 22.66 11.78
C CYS A 329 -13.51 22.80 13.27
N HIS A 330 -13.21 23.95 13.89
CA HIS A 330 -13.39 24.13 15.34
C HIS A 330 -14.84 24.03 15.81
N GLY A 331 -15.80 24.40 14.95
CA GLY A 331 -17.24 24.34 15.25
C GLY A 331 -17.90 23.02 14.87
N ASN A 332 -17.14 22.03 14.38
CA ASN A 332 -17.70 20.79 13.85
C ASN A 332 -17.03 19.54 14.44
N ALA A 333 -17.69 18.96 15.44
CA ALA A 333 -17.25 17.72 16.08
C ALA A 333 -17.31 16.49 15.15
N GLU A 334 -18.07 16.52 14.05
CA GLU A 334 -18.22 15.36 13.16
C GLU A 334 -16.91 14.91 12.50
N PHE A 335 -15.95 15.83 12.32
CA PHE A 335 -14.63 15.52 11.79
C PHE A 335 -13.73 14.82 12.80
N PHE A 336 -14.02 14.89 14.09
CA PHE A 336 -13.18 14.29 15.11
C PHE A 336 -13.64 12.87 15.42
N LEU A 337 -12.69 12.00 15.75
CA LEU A 337 -12.98 10.65 16.22
C LEU A 337 -13.40 10.72 17.68
N THR A 338 -14.68 10.43 17.93
CA THR A 338 -15.26 10.38 19.28
C THR A 338 -15.55 8.93 19.68
N ALA A 339 -15.85 8.71 20.96
CA ALA A 339 -16.23 7.37 21.44
C ALA A 339 -17.49 6.83 20.73
N ASP A 340 -18.40 7.70 20.30
CA ASP A 340 -19.63 7.31 19.60
C ASP A 340 -19.35 6.79 18.17
N ASP A 341 -18.19 7.13 17.60
CA ASP A 341 -17.75 6.64 16.28
C ASP A 341 -17.05 5.26 16.35
N VAL A 342 -16.74 4.79 17.56
CA VAL A 342 -15.97 3.56 17.80
C VAL A 342 -16.89 2.44 18.26
N ARG A 343 -16.71 1.25 17.68
CA ARG A 343 -17.50 0.07 18.04
C ARG A 343 -17.23 -0.31 19.50
N PRO A 344 -18.26 -0.75 20.26
CA PRO A 344 -18.11 -1.02 21.69
C PRO A 344 -16.99 -2.00 22.05
N ASP A 345 -16.74 -3.00 21.21
CA ASP A 345 -15.70 -4.02 21.39
C ASP A 345 -14.28 -3.56 20.99
N GLU A 346 -14.16 -2.37 20.40
CA GLU A 346 -12.91 -1.75 19.98
C GLU A 346 -12.56 -0.49 20.79
N LEU A 347 -13.42 -0.07 21.73
CA LEU A 347 -13.20 1.14 22.53
C LEU A 347 -11.88 1.11 23.29
N GLU A 348 -11.52 -0.04 23.87
CA GLU A 348 -10.24 -0.18 24.60
C GLU A 348 -9.04 0.01 23.68
N ALA A 349 -9.05 -0.61 22.50
CA ALA A 349 -7.99 -0.47 21.50
C ALA A 349 -7.80 0.97 21.01
N ASN A 350 -8.88 1.76 20.98
CA ASN A 350 -8.87 3.12 20.40
C ASN A 350 -8.89 4.24 21.43
N LYS A 351 -8.85 3.95 22.73
CA LYS A 351 -8.95 4.96 23.80
C LYS A 351 -7.93 6.10 23.66
N ASP A 352 -6.74 5.79 23.14
CA ASP A 352 -5.63 6.74 23.01
C ASP A 352 -5.67 7.55 21.71
N VAL A 353 -6.62 7.26 20.79
CA VAL A 353 -6.81 8.01 19.53
C VAL A 353 -8.12 8.81 19.49
N ILE A 354 -8.99 8.62 20.48
CA ILE A 354 -10.27 9.33 20.62
C ILE A 354 -10.04 10.74 21.19
N VAL A 355 -10.71 11.72 20.60
CA VAL A 355 -10.71 13.12 21.07
C VAL A 355 -11.87 13.32 22.05
N THR A 356 -11.53 13.63 23.31
CA THR A 356 -12.51 13.77 24.42
C THR A 356 -12.83 15.23 24.75
N GLU A 357 -11.93 16.16 24.45
CA GLU A 357 -12.13 17.59 24.59
C GLU A 357 -11.58 18.29 23.33
N MET A 358 -12.42 19.05 22.62
CA MET A 358 -11.94 19.89 21.52
C MET A 358 -11.21 21.09 22.12
N GLN A 359 -9.89 21.12 21.99
CA GLN A 359 -9.09 22.28 22.41
C GLN A 359 -9.28 23.41 21.39
N TYR A 360 -9.76 24.55 21.87
CA TYR A 360 -10.06 25.74 21.08
C TYR A 360 -8.95 26.78 21.15
#